data_AF-A0A7L5ZC56-F1
#
_entry.id   AF-A0A7L5ZC56-F1
#
_cell.length_a   1.000
_cell.length_b   1.000
_cell.length_c   1.000
_cell.angle_alpha   90.00
_cell.angle_beta   90.00
_cell.angle_gamma   90.00
#
_symmetry.space_group_name_H-M   'P 1'
#
loop_
_entity.id
_entity.type
_entity.pdbx_description
1 polymer ?
#
loop_
_entity_poly.entity_id
_entity_poly.type
_entity_poly.pdbx_seq_one_letter_code
_entity_poly.pdbx_strand_id
1 'polypeptide(L)'
;MFSGEDKVAPSESRFWQSLRRHNATTRTNGLSGRQRRYYQYDRRHGGEVEVYDRNGRHLGAADPHTGEMIKGPVKGRRIRP
;
A
#
# COMPACT_ATOMS: atom_id res chain seq x y z
N MET A 1 19.59 22.99 6.40
CA MET A 1 19.83 22.02 5.31
C MET A 1 18.91 20.85 5.56
N PHE A 2 17.83 20.71 4.78
CA PHE A 2 16.98 19.51 4.81
C PHE A 2 16.90 19.02 3.37
N SER A 3 17.76 18.07 3.02
CA SER A 3 17.77 17.44 1.71
C SER A 3 18.13 15.98 1.91
N GLY A 4 17.10 15.22 2.22
CA GLY A 4 17.07 13.77 2.31
C GLY A 4 15.62 13.41 2.57
N GLU A 5 14.87 13.06 1.52
CA GLU A 5 13.50 12.54 1.68
C GLU A 5 13.54 11.37 2.67
N ASP A 6 12.91 11.53 3.83
CA ASP A 6 12.73 10.48 4.82
C ASP A 6 11.85 9.37 4.23
N LYS A 7 12.46 8.48 3.45
CA LYS A 7 11.80 7.29 2.90
C LYS A 7 11.52 6.34 4.06
N VAL A 8 10.25 6.17 4.40
CA VAL A 8 9.83 5.25 5.47
C VAL A 8 10.20 3.83 5.07
N ALA A 9 10.90 3.10 5.94
CA ALA A 9 11.15 1.69 5.70
C ALA A 9 9.88 0.86 5.97
N PRO A 10 9.67 -0.27 5.27
CA PRO A 10 8.52 -1.14 5.55
C PRO A 10 8.43 -1.59 7.01
N SER A 11 9.57 -1.73 7.70
CA SER A 11 9.65 -2.07 9.13
C SER A 11 9.12 -0.97 10.05
N GLU A 12 9.18 0.28 9.61
CA GLU A 12 8.77 1.47 10.38
C GLU A 12 7.31 1.88 10.07
N SER A 13 6.78 1.39 8.95
CA SER A 13 5.38 1.58 8.57
C SER A 13 4.44 0.78 9.46
N ARG A 14 3.80 1.44 10.43
CA ARG A 14 2.77 0.84 11.30
C ARG A 14 1.62 0.26 10.51
N PHE A 15 1.14 0.97 9.47
CA PHE A 15 0.06 0.49 8.63
C PHE A 15 0.48 -0.79 7.89
N TRP A 16 1.63 -0.79 7.20
CA TRP A 16 2.11 -1.98 6.48
C TRP A 16 2.27 -3.19 7.39
N GLN A 17 2.84 -3.00 8.58
CA GLN A 17 3.06 -4.07 9.54
C GLN A 17 1.74 -4.66 10.08
N SER A 18 0.69 -3.85 10.21
CA SER A 18 -0.65 -4.32 10.62
C SER A 18 -1.33 -5.26 9.63
N LEU A 19 -0.93 -5.21 8.35
CA LEU A 19 -1.58 -5.98 7.28
C LEU A 19 -1.11 -7.43 7.27
N ARG A 20 -2.02 -8.34 6.92
CA ARG A 20 -1.73 -9.78 6.82
C ARG A 20 -0.92 -10.06 5.55
N ARG A 21 0.09 -10.93 5.65
CA ARG A 21 0.84 -11.40 4.49
C ARG A 21 -0.08 -12.19 3.55
N HIS A 22 -0.09 -11.84 2.26
CA HIS A 22 -0.80 -12.59 1.22
C HIS A 22 0.17 -13.44 0.40
N ASN A 23 1.23 -12.80 -0.11
CA ASN A 23 2.34 -13.46 -0.81
C ASN A 23 3.66 -12.73 -0.49
N ALA A 24 4.69 -12.90 -1.32
CA ALA A 24 6.01 -12.29 -1.08
C ALA A 24 6.01 -10.75 -1.14
N THR A 25 5.21 -10.15 -2.02
CA THR A 25 5.20 -8.70 -2.25
C THR A 25 3.89 -8.03 -1.83
N THR A 26 2.84 -8.82 -1.65
CA THR A 26 1.48 -8.35 -1.40
C THR A 26 1.03 -8.68 0.00
N ARG A 27 0.43 -7.70 0.68
CA ARG A 27 -0.32 -7.87 1.93
C ARG A 27 -1.81 -7.63 1.70
N THR A 28 -2.64 -7.97 2.68
CA THR A 28 -4.09 -7.83 2.65
C THR A 28 -4.66 -7.38 3.99
N ASN A 29 -5.85 -6.78 3.97
CA ASN A 29 -6.61 -6.44 5.18
C ASN A 29 -7.30 -7.66 5.81
N GLY A 30 -7.18 -8.85 5.20
CA GLY A 30 -7.75 -10.09 5.71
C GLY A 30 -9.25 -10.25 5.49
N LEU A 31 -9.92 -9.24 4.93
CA LEU A 31 -11.35 -9.29 4.62
C LEU A 31 -11.62 -10.09 3.34
N SER A 32 -12.88 -10.43 3.12
CA SER A 32 -13.36 -11.19 1.97
C SER A 32 -14.28 -10.36 1.07
N GLY A 33 -14.66 -10.91 -0.08
CA GLY A 33 -15.61 -10.29 -1.00
C GLY A 33 -15.21 -8.88 -1.44
N ARG A 34 -16.20 -7.97 -1.51
CA ARG A 34 -16.00 -6.58 -1.98
C ARG A 34 -15.13 -5.73 -1.06
N GLN A 35 -14.99 -6.14 0.20
CA GLN A 35 -14.20 -5.44 1.22
C GLN A 35 -12.72 -5.83 1.21
N ARG A 36 -12.35 -6.94 0.54
CA ARG A 36 -10.95 -7.32 0.39
C ARG A 36 -10.15 -6.20 -0.29
N ARG A 37 -8.99 -5.93 0.27
CA ARG A 37 -7.97 -5.05 -0.30
C ARG A 37 -6.63 -5.75 -0.35
N TYR A 38 -5.84 -5.39 -1.34
CA TYR A 38 -4.45 -5.81 -1.51
C TYR A 38 -3.55 -4.59 -1.45
N TYR A 39 -2.34 -4.79 -0.93
CA TYR A 39 -1.41 -3.72 -0.64
C TYR A 39 -0.01 -4.10 -1.09
N GLN A 40 0.71 -3.17 -1.70
CA GLN A 40 2.14 -3.30 -1.98
C GLN A 40 2.89 -2.09 -1.46
N TYR A 41 4.08 -2.31 -0.92
CA TYR A 41 4.90 -1.22 -0.40
C TYR A 41 5.76 -0.62 -1.51
N ASP A 42 5.59 0.67 -1.80
CA ASP A 42 6.40 1.37 -2.79
C ASP A 42 7.69 1.92 -2.15
N ARG A 43 8.77 1.14 -2.30
CA ARG A 43 10.11 1.52 -1.83
C ARG A 43 10.78 2.57 -2.71
N ARG A 44 10.27 2.86 -3.91
CA ARG A 44 10.91 3.78 -4.86
C ARG A 44 10.50 5.24 -4.60
N HIS A 45 9.24 5.48 -4.21
CA HIS A 45 8.66 6.83 -4.11
C HIS A 45 8.23 7.23 -2.69
N GLY A 46 9.12 7.11 -1.69
CA GLY A 46 8.88 7.69 -0.36
C GLY A 46 8.31 6.73 0.69
N GLY A 47 8.09 5.45 0.35
CA GLY A 47 7.63 4.45 1.33
C GLY A 47 6.11 4.40 1.49
N GLU A 48 5.35 4.76 0.46
CA GLU A 48 3.89 4.73 0.47
C GLU A 48 3.34 3.31 0.31
N VAL A 49 2.09 3.09 0.73
CA VAL A 49 1.41 1.80 0.57
C VAL A 49 0.39 1.88 -0.55
N GLU A 50 0.70 1.30 -1.70
CA GLU A 50 -0.20 1.21 -2.85
C GLU A 50 -1.39 0.30 -2.51
N VAL A 51 -2.61 0.77 -2.76
CA VAL A 51 -3.87 0.11 -2.39
C VAL A 51 -4.61 -0.38 -3.63
N TYR A 52 -5.14 -1.60 -3.56
CA TYR A 52 -5.86 -2.24 -4.66
C TYR A 52 -7.17 -2.87 -4.19
N ASP A 53 -8.18 -2.88 -5.07
CA ASP A 53 -9.42 -3.61 -4.84
C ASP A 53 -9.22 -5.13 -4.93
N ARG A 54 -10.28 -5.91 -4.64
CA ARG A 54 -10.24 -7.38 -4.72
C ARG A 54 -9.85 -7.94 -6.09
N ASN A 55 -10.01 -7.15 -7.15
CA ASN A 55 -9.69 -7.52 -8.53
C ASN A 55 -8.31 -6.96 -8.95
N GLY A 56 -7.53 -6.42 -8.02
CA GLY A 56 -6.23 -5.81 -8.29
C GLY A 56 -6.30 -4.47 -9.00
N ARG A 57 -7.44 -3.76 -9.03
CA ARG A 57 -7.52 -2.39 -9.59
C ARG A 57 -6.93 -1.39 -8.60
N HIS A 58 -6.08 -0.47 -9.08
CA HIS A 58 -5.44 0.54 -8.23
C HIS A 58 -6.47 1.54 -7.69
N LEU A 59 -6.42 1.76 -6.37
CA LEU A 59 -7.28 2.68 -5.64
C LEU A 59 -6.55 3.95 -5.18
N GLY A 60 -5.21 3.96 -5.27
CA GLY A 60 -4.35 5.05 -4.81
C GLY A 60 -3.29 4.56 -3.84
N ALA A 61 -2.63 5.49 -3.17
CA ALA A 61 -1.61 5.21 -2.17
C ALA A 61 -2.04 5.72 -0.79
N ALA A 62 -1.70 4.96 0.23
CA ALA A 62 -1.96 5.27 1.63
C ALA A 62 -0.66 5.66 2.36
N ASP A 63 -0.80 6.56 3.33
CA ASP A 63 0.26 6.95 4.25
C ASP A 63 0.75 5.72 5.04
N PRO A 64 2.07 5.49 5.14
CA PRO A 64 2.61 4.30 5.78
C PRO A 64 2.42 4.27 7.31
N HIS A 65 2.13 5.37 7.97
CA HIS A 65 1.96 5.41 9.42
C HIS A 65 0.49 5.24 9.83
N THR A 66 -0.41 5.89 9.11
CA THR A 66 -1.83 6.02 9.44
C THR A 66 -2.73 5.10 8.61
N GLY A 67 -2.33 4.78 7.37
CA GLY A 67 -3.18 4.10 6.40
C GLY A 67 -4.22 4.98 5.71
N GLU A 68 -4.19 6.30 5.95
CA GLU A 68 -5.05 7.26 5.27
C GLU A 68 -4.66 7.41 3.79
N MET A 69 -5.64 7.54 2.90
CA MET A 69 -5.37 7.72 1.47
C MET A 69 -4.77 9.10 1.22
N ILE A 70 -3.55 9.13 0.69
CA ILE A 70 -2.81 10.36 0.35
C ILE A 70 -2.77 10.63 -1.16
N LYS A 71 -3.05 9.60 -1.97
CA LYS A 71 -3.14 9.72 -3.44
C LYS A 71 -4.38 9.02 -3.97
N GLY A 72 -4.90 9.57 -5.07
CA GLY A 72 -6.03 8.98 -5.80
C GLY A 72 -5.62 7.83 -6.74
N PRO A 73 -6.62 7.15 -7.32
CA PRO A 73 -6.41 6.03 -8.24
C PRO A 73 -5.75 6.47 -9.55
N VAL A 74 -4.87 5.62 -10.06
CA VAL A 74 -4.28 5.76 -11.41
C VAL A 74 -5.05 4.87 -12.38
N LYS A 75 -5.75 5.48 -13.34
CA LYS A 75 -6.60 4.77 -14.31
C LYS A 75 -5.79 3.72 -15.07
N GLY A 76 -6.32 2.50 -15.13
CA GLY A 76 -5.70 1.37 -15.86
C GLY A 76 -4.60 0.63 -15.11
N ARG A 77 -4.09 1.15 -13.98
CA ARG A 77 -3.07 0.46 -13.17
C ARG A 77 -3.69 -0.74 -12.44
N ARG A 78 -3.05 -1.91 -12.57
CA ARG A 78 -3.50 -3.16 -11.95
C ARG A 78 -2.35 -4.01 -11.45
N ILE A 79 -2.65 -4.85 -10.47
CA ILE A 79 -1.83 -5.98 -10.04
C ILE A 79 -2.55 -7.30 -10.32
N ARG A 80 -1.80 -8.40 -10.24
CA ARG A 80 -2.34 -9.76 -10.13
C ARG A 80 -2.10 -10.21 -8.68
N PRO A 81 -3.12 -10.11 -7.80
CA PRO A 81 -2.96 -10.39 -6.37
C PRO A 81 -2.62 -11.86 -6.09
#